data_AF-A0A954PM42-F1
#
_entry.id   AF-A0A954PM42-F1
#
_cell.length_a   1.000
_cell.length_b   1.000
_cell.length_c   1.000
_cell.angle_alpha   90.00
_cell.angle_beta   90.00
_cell.angle_gamma   90.00
#
_symmetry.space_group_name_H-M   'P 1'
#
loop_
_entity.id
_entity.type
_entity.pdbx_description
1 polymer ?
#
loop_
_entity_poly.entity_id
_entity_poly.type
_entity_poly.pdbx_seq_one_letter_code
_entity_poly.pdbx_strand_id
1 'polypeptide(L)'
;SMIYAGVSQEDPRVQGAVTFLQKNYNLAANPGMGQQGLFYYYHTMAKALDALDQPFFTDANGEQHEWRAELRNRLYNLQQADGSWVNPTTRWMEGDPNLVSGYTLLALAYCKP
;
A
#
# COMPACT_ATOMS: atom_id res chain seq x y z
N SER A 1 -9.35 10.89 7.91
CA SER A 1 -8.87 9.51 8.11
C SER A 1 -9.47 9.00 9.41
N MET A 2 -10.10 7.82 9.41
CA MET A 2 -10.68 7.20 10.62
C MET A 2 -9.63 6.93 11.71
N ILE A 3 -8.37 6.71 11.30
CA ILE A 3 -7.21 6.51 12.18
C ILE A 3 -7.00 7.69 13.15
N TYR A 4 -7.31 8.93 12.73
CA TYR A 4 -7.15 10.12 13.59
C TYR A 4 -8.42 10.49 14.36
N ALA A 5 -9.48 9.69 14.25
CA ALA A 5 -10.74 9.94 14.93
C ALA A 5 -10.86 9.20 16.28
N GLY A 6 -9.78 8.58 16.77
CA GLY A 6 -9.77 7.85 18.06
C GLY A 6 -10.60 6.56 18.03
N VAL A 7 -10.86 6.02 16.85
CA VAL A 7 -11.66 4.80 16.65
C VAL A 7 -10.80 3.59 17.02
N SER A 8 -11.32 2.70 17.86
CA SER A 8 -10.58 1.52 18.33
C SER A 8 -10.42 0.48 17.23
N GLN A 9 -9.46 -0.44 17.40
CA GLN A 9 -9.23 -1.52 16.44
C GLN A 9 -10.42 -2.48 16.36
N GLU A 10 -11.21 -2.60 17.43
CA GLU A 10 -12.41 -3.43 17.54
C GLU A 10 -13.63 -2.82 16.86
N ASP A 11 -13.55 -1.57 16.37
CA ASP A 11 -14.65 -0.96 15.64
C ASP A 11 -15.00 -1.79 14.40
N PRO A 12 -16.29 -2.11 14.15
CA PRO A 12 -16.71 -2.94 13.02
C PRO A 12 -16.22 -2.43 11.65
N ARG A 13 -16.02 -1.11 11.50
CA ARG A 13 -15.51 -0.52 10.25
C ARG A 13 -14.02 -0.78 10.08
N VAL A 14 -13.25 -0.76 11.17
CA VAL A 14 -11.82 -1.12 11.16
C VAL A 14 -11.68 -2.61 10.87
N GLN A 15 -12.43 -3.46 11.58
CA GLN A 15 -12.45 -4.90 11.34
C GLN A 15 -12.85 -5.26 9.90
N GLY A 16 -13.83 -4.56 9.34
CA GLY A 16 -14.23 -4.71 7.94
C GLY A 16 -13.11 -4.32 6.96
N ALA A 17 -12.39 -3.22 7.23
CA ALA A 17 -11.25 -2.79 6.42
C ALA A 17 -10.07 -3.78 6.50
N VAL A 18 -9.76 -4.28 7.70
CA VAL A 18 -8.73 -5.32 7.90
C VAL A 18 -9.12 -6.58 7.13
N THR A 19 -10.35 -7.05 7.30
CA THR A 19 -10.86 -8.24 6.57
C THR A 19 -10.75 -8.06 5.05
N PHE A 20 -11.05 -6.86 4.54
CA PHE A 20 -10.88 -6.55 3.13
C PHE A 20 -9.41 -6.65 2.71
N LEU A 21 -8.49 -6.07 3.48
CA LEU A 21 -7.05 -6.14 3.19
C LEU A 21 -6.53 -7.59 3.24
N GLN A 22 -6.96 -8.40 4.20
CA GLN A 22 -6.53 -9.80 4.32
C GLN A 22 -6.93 -10.61 3.08
N LYS A 23 -8.15 -10.40 2.58
CA LYS A 23 -8.66 -11.09 1.38
C LYS A 23 -8.01 -10.63 0.08
N ASN A 24 -7.39 -9.45 0.09
CA ASN A 24 -6.93 -8.78 -1.12
C ASN A 24 -5.45 -8.38 -1.04
N TYR A 25 -4.68 -8.98 -0.12
CA TYR A 25 -3.26 -8.64 0.03
C TYR A 25 -2.53 -9.00 -1.27
N ASN A 26 -2.06 -7.97 -1.97
CA ASN A 26 -1.39 -8.12 -3.25
C ASN A 26 -0.55 -6.88 -3.54
N LEU A 27 0.72 -7.06 -3.93
CA LEU A 27 1.60 -5.98 -4.36
C LEU A 27 1.75 -5.89 -5.87
N ALA A 28 1.26 -6.87 -6.63
CA ALA A 28 1.29 -6.86 -8.09
C ALA A 28 0.12 -6.09 -8.72
N ALA A 29 -1.00 -5.91 -8.01
CA ALA A 29 -2.21 -5.27 -8.52
C ALA A 29 -3.02 -4.56 -7.42
N ASN A 30 -3.73 -3.52 -7.80
CA ASN A 30 -4.74 -2.85 -7.00
C ASN A 30 -6.05 -3.67 -7.04
N PRO A 31 -6.58 -4.13 -5.89
CA PRO A 31 -7.78 -4.97 -5.83
C PRO A 31 -8.96 -4.39 -6.61
N GLY A 32 -9.49 -5.17 -7.57
CA GLY A 32 -10.58 -4.75 -8.45
C GLY A 32 -10.21 -3.77 -9.58
N MET A 33 -8.97 -3.28 -9.62
CA MET A 33 -8.50 -2.25 -10.57
C MET A 33 -7.26 -2.65 -11.39
N GLY A 34 -6.61 -3.77 -11.05
CA GLY A 34 -5.44 -4.25 -11.78
C GLY A 34 -4.27 -3.29 -11.63
N GLN A 35 -3.72 -2.81 -12.74
CA GLN A 35 -2.63 -1.82 -12.72
C GLN A 35 -3.10 -0.38 -12.50
N GLN A 36 -4.40 -0.09 -12.54
CA GLN A 36 -4.88 1.28 -12.42
C GLN A 36 -4.75 1.75 -10.96
N GLY A 37 -4.14 2.92 -10.74
CA GLY A 37 -4.03 3.51 -9.39
C GLY A 37 -3.11 2.76 -8.44
N LEU A 38 -2.18 1.97 -8.98
CA LEU A 38 -1.38 1.04 -8.21
C LEU A 38 -0.44 1.77 -7.24
N PHE A 39 0.10 2.93 -7.63
CA PHE A 39 1.01 3.69 -6.77
C PHE A 39 0.28 4.44 -5.67
N TYR A 40 -0.89 5.01 -6.00
CA TYR A 40 -1.76 5.55 -4.96
C TYR A 40 -2.25 4.47 -3.99
N TYR A 41 -2.55 3.27 -4.51
CA TYR A 41 -2.88 2.11 -3.69
C TYR A 41 -1.74 1.74 -2.75
N TYR A 42 -0.48 1.64 -3.22
CA TYR A 42 0.66 1.40 -2.34
C TYR A 42 0.75 2.41 -1.19
N HIS A 43 0.59 3.71 -1.48
CA HIS A 43 0.61 4.74 -0.45
C HIS A 43 -0.48 4.53 0.61
N THR A 44 -1.72 4.31 0.17
CA THR A 44 -2.86 4.17 1.08
C THR A 44 -2.84 2.84 1.85
N MET A 45 -2.41 1.75 1.22
CA MET A 45 -2.19 0.45 1.86
C MET A 45 -1.10 0.55 2.92
N ALA A 46 0.07 1.11 2.60
CA ALA A 46 1.16 1.27 3.55
C ALA A 46 0.75 2.09 4.77
N LYS A 47 0.03 3.21 4.54
CA LYS A 47 -0.51 4.05 5.61
C LYS A 47 -1.51 3.30 6.50
N ALA A 48 -2.35 2.45 5.91
CA ALA A 48 -3.34 1.67 6.66
C ALA A 48 -2.67 0.58 7.50
N LEU A 49 -1.73 -0.18 6.91
CA LEU A 49 -0.99 -1.23 7.61
C LEU A 49 -0.12 -0.67 8.74
N ASP A 50 0.51 0.48 8.52
CA ASP A 50 1.27 1.18 9.56
C ASP A 50 0.38 1.57 10.75
N ALA A 51 -0.82 2.08 10.47
CA ALA A 51 -1.78 2.45 11.51
C ALA A 51 -2.35 1.27 12.31
N LEU A 52 -2.30 0.05 11.77
CA LEU A 52 -2.66 -1.17 12.52
C LEU A 52 -1.56 -1.57 13.52
N ASP A 53 -0.35 -1.04 13.34
CA ASP A 53 0.82 -1.24 14.21
C ASP A 53 1.16 -2.72 14.47
N GLN A 54 1.06 -3.53 13.42
CA GLN A 54 1.43 -4.93 13.45
C GLN A 54 2.78 -5.15 12.75
N PRO A 55 3.68 -5.99 13.32
CA PRO A 55 4.96 -6.31 12.69
C PRO A 55 4.79 -7.15 11.42
N PHE A 56 3.80 -8.04 11.42
CA PHE A 56 3.43 -8.89 10.29
C PHE A 56 1.96 -8.69 9.95
N PHE A 57 1.60 -8.88 8.68
CA PHE A 57 0.22 -8.91 8.24
C PHE A 57 -0.16 -10.31 7.78
N THR A 58 -1.17 -10.91 8.39
CA THR A 58 -1.64 -12.26 8.00
C THR A 58 -2.76 -12.14 6.99
N ASP A 59 -2.59 -12.74 5.81
CA ASP A 59 -3.60 -12.75 4.75
C ASP A 59 -4.75 -13.75 5.03
N ALA A 60 -5.73 -13.83 4.12
CA ALA A 60 -6.87 -14.74 4.26
C ALA A 60 -6.51 -16.24 4.13
N ASN A 61 -5.31 -16.56 3.60
CA ASN A 61 -4.80 -17.93 3.50
C ASN A 61 -3.99 -18.34 4.74
N GLY A 62 -3.73 -17.41 5.65
CA GLY A 62 -2.91 -17.62 6.84
C GLY A 62 -1.41 -17.38 6.60
N GLU A 63 -1.02 -16.84 5.45
CA GLU A 63 0.36 -16.46 5.16
C GLU A 63 0.74 -15.18 5.90
N GLN A 64 1.92 -15.16 6.52
CA GLN A 64 2.44 -14.00 7.22
C GLN A 64 3.35 -13.18 6.30
N HIS A 65 3.04 -11.89 6.19
CA HIS A 65 3.78 -10.95 5.34
C HIS A 65 4.59 -9.96 6.17
N GLU A 66 5.88 -9.86 5.87
CA GLU A 66 6.73 -8.75 6.27
C GLU A 66 6.47 -7.55 5.35
N TRP A 67 5.23 -7.04 5.40
CA TRP A 67 4.70 -6.14 4.38
C TRP A 67 5.57 -4.91 4.11
N ARG A 68 6.28 -4.39 5.12
CA ARG A 68 7.23 -3.28 4.97
C ARG A 68 8.40 -3.68 4.06
N ALA A 69 8.97 -4.87 4.27
CA ALA A 69 10.06 -5.39 3.45
C ALA A 69 9.60 -5.75 2.03
N GLU A 70 8.46 -6.41 1.92
CA GLU A 70 7.88 -6.77 0.63
C GLU A 70 7.56 -5.54 -0.23
N LEU A 71 6.95 -4.52 0.36
CA LEU A 71 6.64 -3.28 -0.35
C LEU A 71 7.91 -2.49 -0.73
N ARG A 72 8.91 -2.40 0.16
CA ARG A 72 10.22 -1.80 -0.21
C ARG A 72 10.83 -2.49 -1.41
N ASN A 73 10.89 -3.82 -1.40
CA ASN A 73 11.45 -4.60 -2.50
C ASN A 73 10.66 -4.41 -3.80
N ARG A 74 9.32 -4.37 -3.71
CA ARG A 74 8.47 -4.08 -4.87
C ARG A 74 8.77 -2.70 -5.46
N LEU A 75 8.82 -1.66 -4.63
CA LEU A 75 9.06 -0.30 -5.09
C LEU A 75 10.48 -0.13 -5.63
N TYR A 76 11.47 -0.75 -5.00
CA TYR A 76 12.85 -0.77 -5.52
C TYR A 76 12.91 -1.34 -6.95
N ASN A 77 12.24 -2.47 -7.19
CA ASN A 77 12.20 -3.11 -8.52
C ASN A 77 11.44 -2.31 -9.59
N LEU A 78 10.57 -1.39 -9.18
CA LEU A 78 9.81 -0.53 -10.09
C LEU A 78 10.49 0.82 -10.35
N GLN A 79 11.59 1.12 -9.65
CA GLN A 79 12.29 2.40 -9.77
C GLN A 79 12.99 2.49 -11.12
N GLN A 80 12.87 3.64 -11.78
CA GLN A 80 13.59 3.93 -13.01
C GLN A 80 15.06 4.30 -12.73
N ALA A 81 15.88 4.32 -13.78
CA ALA A 81 17.29 4.67 -13.68
C ALA A 81 17.55 6.10 -13.17
N ASP A 82 16.62 7.02 -13.41
CA ASP A 82 16.67 8.40 -12.90
C ASP A 82 16.16 8.54 -11.46
N GLY A 83 15.74 7.43 -10.85
CA GLY A 83 15.21 7.36 -9.48
C GLY A 83 13.72 7.63 -9.38
N SER A 84 13.03 7.97 -10.47
CA SER A 84 11.58 8.21 -10.48
C SER A 84 10.78 6.91 -10.55
N TRP A 85 9.47 7.04 -10.35
CA TRP A 85 8.50 5.99 -10.61
C TRP A 85 7.41 6.52 -11.54
N VAL A 86 6.90 5.65 -12.40
CA VAL A 86 5.73 5.93 -13.24
C VAL A 86 4.92 4.66 -13.42
N ASN A 87 3.62 4.80 -13.63
CA ASN A 87 2.78 3.70 -14.08
C ASN A 87 2.54 3.79 -15.60
N PRO A 88 2.87 2.75 -16.37
CA PRO A 88 2.47 2.68 -17.78
C PRO A 88 0.95 2.77 -17.98
N THR A 89 0.16 2.36 -16.97
CA THR A 89 -1.29 2.51 -16.95
C THR A 89 -1.65 3.89 -16.41
N THR A 90 -1.81 4.85 -17.31
CA THR A 90 -1.84 6.30 -16.99
C THR A 90 -3.15 6.82 -16.37
N ARG A 91 -4.16 5.97 -16.19
CA ARG A 91 -5.42 6.37 -15.55
C ARG A 91 -5.14 6.91 -14.15
N TRP A 92 -5.88 7.95 -13.76
CA TRP A 92 -5.69 8.69 -12.49
C TRP A 92 -4.32 9.37 -12.37
N MET A 93 -3.80 9.85 -13.50
CA MET A 93 -2.58 10.64 -13.61
C MET A 93 -1.30 9.88 -13.20
N GLU A 94 -1.33 8.55 -13.11
CA GLU A 94 -0.14 7.77 -12.77
C GLU A 94 0.89 7.69 -13.91
N GLY A 95 0.63 8.35 -15.05
CA GLY A 95 1.65 8.63 -16.06
C GLY A 95 2.57 9.80 -15.72
N ASP A 96 2.28 10.60 -14.68
CA ASP A 96 3.11 11.71 -14.23
C ASP A 96 4.13 11.24 -13.18
N PRO A 97 5.44 11.26 -13.50
CA PRO A 97 6.46 10.77 -12.57
C PRO A 97 6.57 11.60 -11.30
N ASN A 98 6.18 12.88 -11.29
CA ASN A 98 6.23 13.70 -10.08
C ASN A 98 5.19 13.23 -9.06
N LEU A 99 3.97 12.98 -9.54
CA LEU A 99 2.86 12.52 -8.71
C LEU A 99 3.17 11.13 -8.14
N VAL A 100 3.58 10.20 -9.02
CA VAL A 100 3.85 8.81 -8.66
C VAL A 100 5.04 8.68 -7.72
N SER A 101 6.12 9.44 -7.97
CA SER A 101 7.27 9.46 -7.07
C SER A 101 6.88 10.03 -5.70
N GLY A 102 6.02 11.05 -5.65
CA GLY A 102 5.45 11.56 -4.40
C GLY A 102 4.71 10.50 -3.59
N TYR A 103 3.79 9.75 -4.22
CA TYR A 103 3.10 8.63 -3.56
C TYR A 103 4.07 7.55 -3.08
N THR A 104 5.07 7.23 -3.90
CA THR A 104 6.06 6.20 -3.60
C THR A 104 6.91 6.55 -2.38
N LEU A 105 7.39 7.79 -2.30
CA LEU A 105 8.19 8.25 -1.16
C LEU A 105 7.35 8.27 0.13
N LEU A 106 6.07 8.65 0.05
CA LEU A 106 5.16 8.56 1.19
C LEU A 106 4.92 7.11 1.62
N ALA A 107 4.78 6.18 0.68
CA ALA A 107 4.65 4.74 0.98
C ALA A 107 5.91 4.21 1.68
N LEU A 108 7.10 4.54 1.15
CA LEU A 108 8.39 4.16 1.72
C LEU A 108 8.61 4.73 3.14
N ALA A 109 8.06 5.91 3.43
CA ALA A 109 8.16 6.52 4.76
C ALA A 109 7.50 5.67 5.86
N TYR A 110 6.45 4.91 5.55
CA TYR A 110 5.79 3.95 6.46
C TYR A 110 6.52 2.59 6.52
N CYS A 111 7.47 2.36 5.62
CA CYS A 111 8.23 1.12 5.54
C CYS A 111 9.62 1.24 6.16
N LYS A 112 9.86 2.22 7.03
CA LYS A 112 11.15 2.31 7.74
C LYS A 112 11.35 1.09 8.66
N PRO A 113 12.60 0.68 8.92
CA PRO A 113 12.91 -0.39 9.86
C PRO A 113 12.44 -0.08 11.28
#